data_AF-A0A7W1UPN6-F1
#
_entry.id   AF-A0A7W1UPN6-F1
#
_cell.length_a   1.000
_cell.length_b   1.000
_cell.length_c   1.000
_cell.angle_alpha   90.00
_cell.angle_beta   90.00
_cell.angle_gamma   90.00
#
_symmetry.space_group_name_H-M   'P 1'
#
loop_
_entity.id
_entity.type
_entity.pdbx_description
1 polymer ?
#
loop_
_entity_poly.entity_id
_entity_poly.type
_entity_poly.pdbx_seq_one_letter_code
_entity_poly.pdbx_strand_id
1 'polypeptide(L)'
;MKKIILSVIIIIMIYNYSYSQNWEWTKKAPNVEYSDQRGVFTDISGNVYNYGSRQFAYYYSSSPLTDTIGSYLNCFNSSGTLLFKKRWSIPFYITKMIFEDNSIFFSATFYGTQTINGFTISSEGDTDGAIGKMDMNGNILWISTFGGTERDKCMGLTFNPATLALYATGCIKNSLSIDHVFKSTGKQSAIILQYNKSGIPLQHKLYDYVPTRDSWEINCGLEMSC
;
A
#
# COMPACT_ATOMS: atom_id res chain seq x y z
N MET A 1 -25.59 25.55 55.31
CA MET A 1 -25.84 25.21 53.89
C MET A 1 -24.80 25.77 52.92
N LYS A 2 -24.55 27.09 52.85
CA LYS A 2 -23.63 27.68 51.84
C LYS A 2 -22.19 27.11 51.85
N LYS A 3 -21.62 26.80 53.03
CA LYS A 3 -20.28 26.21 53.16
C LYS A 3 -20.19 24.76 52.66
N ILE A 4 -21.26 23.97 52.82
CA ILE A 4 -21.31 22.56 52.36
C ILE A 4 -21.40 22.50 50.84
N ILE A 5 -22.19 23.39 50.23
CA ILE A 5 -22.33 23.48 48.76
C ILE A 5 -20.98 23.83 48.12
N LEU A 6 -20.21 24.75 48.71
CA LEU A 6 -18.89 25.12 48.20
C LEU A 6 -17.89 23.94 48.27
N SER A 7 -17.90 23.17 49.37
CA SER A 7 -17.06 21.99 49.51
C SER A 7 -17.40 20.88 48.49
N VAL A 8 -18.68 20.67 48.20
CA VAL A 8 -19.13 19.69 47.19
C VAL A 8 -18.71 20.11 45.78
N ILE A 9 -18.81 21.39 45.44
CA ILE A 9 -18.36 21.91 44.13
C ILE A 9 -16.84 21.77 43.96
N ILE A 10 -16.06 22.03 45.02
CA ILE A 10 -14.59 21.86 44.99
C ILE A 10 -14.22 20.39 44.79
N ILE A 11 -14.91 19.46 45.46
CA ILE A 11 -14.67 18.01 45.27
C ILE A 11 -14.98 17.58 43.83
N ILE A 12 -16.08 18.06 43.24
CA ILE A 12 -16.45 17.74 41.85
C ILE A 12 -15.42 18.28 40.85
N MET A 13 -14.79 19.44 41.11
CA MET A 13 -13.75 19.99 40.24
C MET A 13 -12.41 19.24 40.30
N ILE A 14 -12.14 18.50 41.39
CA ILE A 14 -10.91 17.68 41.55
C ILE A 14 -11.00 16.35 40.77
N TYR A 15 -12.19 15.95 40.32
CA TYR A 15 -12.42 14.73 39.52
C TYR A 15 -12.41 14.95 38.00
N ASN A 16 -11.76 16.00 37.51
CA ASN A 16 -11.47 16.10 36.08
C ASN A 16 -10.26 15.21 35.75
N TYR A 17 -10.51 13.93 35.44
CA TYR A 17 -9.51 13.13 34.74
C TYR A 17 -9.31 13.74 33.34
N SER A 18 -8.26 14.52 33.17
CA SER A 18 -7.75 14.82 31.84
C SER A 18 -7.02 13.57 31.35
N TYR A 19 -7.57 12.89 30.35
CA TYR A 19 -6.88 11.80 29.66
C TYR A 19 -5.76 12.42 28.81
N SER A 20 -4.57 12.56 29.39
CA SER A 20 -3.37 12.75 28.58
C SER A 20 -3.14 11.49 27.75
N GLN A 21 -2.73 11.64 26.50
CA GLN A 21 -2.23 10.51 25.72
C GLN A 21 -0.95 9.99 26.40
N ASN A 22 -1.02 8.82 27.00
CA ASN A 22 0.15 8.13 27.53
C ASN A 22 0.78 7.35 26.38
N TRP A 23 2.01 7.69 26.01
CA TRP A 23 2.78 6.94 25.02
C TRP A 23 3.27 5.64 25.65
N GLU A 24 2.77 4.50 25.18
CA GLU A 24 3.23 3.19 25.67
C GLU A 24 4.60 2.84 25.10
N TRP A 25 4.80 3.04 23.80
CA TRP A 25 6.09 2.80 23.15
C TRP A 25 6.24 3.59 21.85
N THR A 26 7.50 3.77 21.45
CA THR A 26 7.89 4.24 20.12
C THR A 26 8.98 3.33 19.56
N LYS A 27 8.94 3.06 18.26
CA LYS A 27 9.99 2.34 17.55
C LYS A 27 10.41 3.17 16.35
N LYS A 28 11.72 3.35 16.20
CA LYS A 28 12.28 3.90 14.97
C LYS A 28 12.01 2.91 13.84
N ALA A 29 11.45 3.38 12.73
CA ALA A 29 11.38 2.59 11.51
C ALA A 29 12.80 2.13 11.13
N PRO A 30 12.97 0.94 10.53
CA PRO A 30 14.30 0.48 10.15
C PRO A 30 14.97 1.53 9.27
N ASN A 31 16.24 1.87 9.56
CA ASN A 31 17.09 2.62 8.64
C ASN A 31 17.35 1.72 7.42
N VAL A 32 16.37 1.60 6.52
CA VAL A 32 16.65 1.17 5.16
C VAL A 32 16.91 2.46 4.43
N GLU A 33 18.17 2.70 4.08
CA GLU A 33 18.53 3.82 3.22
C GLU A 33 17.54 3.78 2.03
N TYR A 34 16.87 4.90 1.77
CA TYR A 34 15.88 5.03 0.68
C TYR A 34 14.48 4.41 0.88
N SER A 35 14.02 3.93 2.04
CA SER A 35 12.62 3.48 2.19
C SER A 35 11.67 4.54 2.76
N ASP A 36 10.55 4.78 2.06
CA ASP A 36 9.41 5.53 2.60
C ASP A 36 8.56 4.57 3.45
N GLN A 37 8.28 4.94 4.70
CA GLN A 37 7.20 4.29 5.44
C GLN A 37 5.88 4.61 4.73
N ARG A 38 5.19 3.56 4.24
CA ARG A 38 3.97 3.72 3.43
C ARG A 38 2.71 3.66 4.28
N GLY A 39 2.73 2.91 5.38
CA GLY A 39 1.58 2.82 6.25
C GLY A 39 1.77 1.94 7.47
N VAL A 40 0.71 1.90 8.27
CA VAL A 40 0.57 1.06 9.46
C VAL A 40 -0.88 0.57 9.54
N PHE A 41 -1.09 -0.65 10.03
CA PHE A 41 -2.42 -1.19 10.35
C PHE A 41 -2.32 -2.14 11.55
N THR A 42 -3.46 -2.49 12.14
CA THR A 42 -3.54 -3.44 13.26
C THR A 42 -4.39 -4.65 12.88
N ASP A 43 -4.02 -5.83 13.37
CA ASP A 43 -4.91 -6.99 13.32
C ASP A 43 -5.90 -7.01 14.48
N ILE A 44 -6.79 -8.02 14.49
CA ILE A 44 -7.80 -8.20 15.55
C ILE A 44 -7.20 -8.56 16.93
N SER A 45 -5.95 -9.01 16.97
CA SER A 45 -5.22 -9.33 18.21
C SER A 45 -4.46 -8.13 18.78
N GLY A 46 -4.52 -6.98 18.10
CA GLY A 46 -3.79 -5.78 18.47
C GLY A 46 -2.31 -5.79 18.08
N ASN A 47 -1.88 -6.71 17.21
CA ASN A 47 -0.55 -6.62 16.63
C ASN A 47 -0.50 -5.45 15.64
N VAL A 48 0.62 -4.72 15.64
CA VAL A 48 0.86 -3.56 14.80
C VAL A 48 1.76 -3.95 13.64
N TYR A 49 1.27 -3.71 12.42
CA TYR A 49 1.99 -3.97 11.18
C TYR A 49 2.44 -2.67 10.57
N ASN A 50 3.74 -2.52 10.34
CA ASN A 50 4.31 -1.38 9.61
C ASN A 50 4.89 -1.90 8.30
N TYR A 51 4.61 -1.19 7.22
CA TYR A 51 5.16 -1.52 5.91
C TYR A 51 5.70 -0.28 5.21
N GLY A 52 6.61 -0.53 4.29
CA GLY A 52 7.24 0.51 3.50
C GLY A 52 7.96 -0.10 2.31
N SER A 53 8.32 0.78 1.39
CA SER A 53 9.01 0.40 0.18
C SER A 53 10.08 1.41 -0.12
N ARG A 54 11.12 0.94 -0.80
CA ARG A 54 12.13 1.81 -1.36
C ARG A 54 11.46 2.88 -2.23
N GLN A 55 11.87 4.13 -2.07
CA GLN A 55 11.52 5.20 -2.97
C GLN A 55 11.95 4.75 -4.37
N PHE A 56 10.99 4.77 -5.30
CA PHE A 56 11.20 4.29 -6.64
C PHE A 56 12.35 5.08 -7.29
N ALA A 57 13.54 4.48 -7.34
CA ALA A 57 14.71 5.13 -7.88
C ALA A 57 14.62 5.03 -9.40
N TYR A 58 14.14 6.09 -10.05
CA TYR A 58 14.16 6.24 -11.52
C TYR A 58 15.59 6.32 -12.09
N TYR A 59 16.61 6.28 -11.23
CA TYR A 59 17.99 6.50 -11.60
C TYR A 59 18.69 5.18 -11.93
N TYR A 60 19.00 5.02 -13.22
CA TYR A 60 20.13 4.25 -13.69
C TYR A 60 21.42 4.83 -13.09
N SER A 61 21.72 4.56 -11.83
CA SER A 61 23.11 4.71 -11.39
C SER A 61 23.91 3.60 -12.06
N SER A 62 24.95 3.97 -12.79
CA SER A 62 25.93 3.05 -13.40
C SER A 62 26.66 2.17 -12.38
N SER A 63 26.42 2.39 -11.08
CA SER A 63 26.79 1.48 -10.00
C SER A 63 25.60 0.59 -9.65
N PRO A 64 25.75 -0.76 -9.67
CA PRO A 64 24.73 -1.67 -9.20
C PRO A 64 24.39 -1.34 -7.74
N LEU A 65 23.10 -1.16 -7.47
CA LEU A 65 22.60 -0.99 -6.12
C LEU A 65 22.95 -2.26 -5.32
N THR A 66 23.69 -2.11 -4.23
CA THR A 66 24.05 -3.23 -3.33
C THR A 66 22.89 -3.66 -2.44
N ASP A 67 21.87 -2.80 -2.30
CA ASP A 67 20.65 -3.10 -1.57
C ASP A 67 19.65 -3.84 -2.46
N THR A 68 19.28 -5.05 -2.01
CA THR A 68 18.38 -5.97 -2.70
C THR A 68 16.93 -5.80 -2.28
N ILE A 69 16.59 -4.91 -1.33
CA ILE A 69 15.26 -4.80 -0.73
C ILE A 69 14.39 -3.80 -1.51
N GLY A 70 13.25 -4.26 -2.02
CA GLY A 70 12.23 -3.42 -2.64
C GLY A 70 11.16 -2.98 -1.64
N SER A 71 10.62 -3.92 -0.87
CA SER A 71 9.55 -3.67 0.11
C SER A 71 9.77 -4.44 1.41
N TYR A 72 9.16 -3.98 2.50
CA TYR A 72 9.20 -4.66 3.79
C TYR A 72 7.86 -4.62 4.53
N LEU A 73 7.68 -5.58 5.43
CA LEU A 73 6.61 -5.66 6.41
C LEU A 73 7.22 -6.08 7.75
N ASN A 74 6.94 -5.31 8.80
CA ASN A 74 7.29 -5.63 10.18
C ASN A 74 6.00 -5.81 10.98
N CYS A 75 5.98 -6.81 11.86
CA CYS A 75 4.88 -7.01 12.80
C CYS A 75 5.40 -6.91 14.23
N PHE A 76 4.69 -6.15 15.05
CA PHE A 76 4.96 -5.97 16.48
C PHE A 76 3.72 -6.41 17.27
N ASN A 77 3.90 -6.94 18.48
CA ASN A 77 2.77 -7.11 19.38
C ASN A 77 2.29 -5.76 19.94
N SER A 78 1.18 -5.77 20.67
CA SER A 78 0.59 -4.56 21.29
C SER A 78 1.57 -3.82 22.22
N SER A 79 2.52 -4.53 22.83
CA SER A 79 3.58 -3.94 23.68
C SER A 79 4.80 -3.44 22.89
N GLY A 80 4.77 -3.45 21.56
CA GLY A 80 5.86 -2.95 20.70
C GLY A 80 7.04 -3.90 20.55
N THR A 81 6.90 -5.17 20.92
CA THR A 81 7.92 -6.21 20.68
C THR A 81 7.80 -6.71 19.25
N LEU A 82 8.90 -6.72 18.50
CA LEU A 82 8.94 -7.23 17.12
C LEU A 82 8.68 -8.75 17.12
N LEU A 83 7.64 -9.16 16.40
CA LEU A 83 7.28 -10.57 16.19
C LEU A 83 7.97 -11.14 14.96
N PHE A 84 7.90 -10.46 13.81
CA PHE A 84 8.59 -10.90 12.59
C PHE A 84 8.89 -9.76 11.61
N LYS A 85 9.73 -10.08 10.62
CA LYS A 85 10.03 -9.23 9.45
C LYS A 85 9.89 -10.03 8.16
N LYS A 86 9.22 -9.46 7.16
CA LYS A 86 9.18 -9.95 5.78
C LYS A 86 9.77 -8.89 4.86
N ARG A 87 10.48 -9.33 3.83
CA ARG A 87 11.07 -8.48 2.80
C ARG A 87 10.76 -9.06 1.42
N TRP A 88 10.58 -8.17 0.46
CA TRP A 88 10.50 -8.49 -0.96
C TRP A 88 11.63 -7.78 -1.68
N SER A 89 12.29 -8.50 -2.58
CA SER A 89 13.44 -7.94 -3.29
C SER A 89 13.02 -6.92 -4.34
N ILE A 90 13.92 -6.01 -4.69
CA ILE A 90 13.77 -5.25 -5.94
C ILE A 90 13.64 -6.22 -7.12
N PRO A 91 12.97 -5.84 -8.21
CA PRO A 91 12.14 -4.65 -8.39
C PRO A 91 10.64 -4.74 -8.00
N PHE A 92 10.31 -5.20 -6.79
CA PHE A 92 8.91 -5.22 -6.32
C PHE A 92 8.64 -4.19 -5.22
N TYR A 93 7.79 -3.20 -5.51
CA TYR A 93 7.56 -2.03 -4.65
C TYR A 93 6.08 -1.91 -4.26
N ILE A 94 5.75 -2.29 -3.03
CA ILE A 94 4.40 -2.22 -2.48
C ILE A 94 4.04 -0.76 -2.23
N THR A 95 2.93 -0.30 -2.79
CA THR A 95 2.48 1.09 -2.70
C THR A 95 1.44 1.28 -1.60
N LYS A 96 0.55 0.30 -1.39
CA LYS A 96 -0.44 0.31 -0.31
C LYS A 96 -0.73 -1.11 0.18
N MET A 97 -1.02 -1.25 1.47
CA MET A 97 -1.58 -2.47 2.06
C MET A 97 -2.85 -2.10 2.82
N ILE A 98 -3.84 -2.99 2.83
CA ILE A 98 -5.04 -2.91 3.65
C ILE A 98 -5.29 -4.27 4.31
N PHE A 99 -5.79 -4.26 5.55
CA PHE A 99 -6.10 -5.47 6.31
C PHE A 99 -7.60 -5.74 6.28
N GLU A 100 -7.98 -6.91 5.78
CA GLU A 100 -9.37 -7.33 5.65
C GLU A 100 -9.45 -8.87 5.75
N ASP A 101 -10.42 -9.39 6.51
CA ASP A 101 -10.64 -10.83 6.72
C ASP A 101 -9.37 -11.63 7.06
N ASN A 102 -8.62 -11.17 8.07
CA ASN A 102 -7.37 -11.82 8.51
C ASN A 102 -6.35 -12.02 7.36
N SER A 103 -6.40 -11.14 6.37
CA SER A 103 -5.53 -11.15 5.20
C SER A 103 -5.06 -9.74 4.91
N ILE A 104 -3.97 -9.63 4.17
CA ILE A 104 -3.46 -8.35 3.70
C ILE A 104 -3.69 -8.31 2.19
N PHE A 105 -4.44 -7.32 1.72
CA PHE A 105 -4.48 -6.97 0.31
C PHE A 105 -3.47 -5.87 0.03
N PHE A 106 -2.86 -5.89 -1.14
CA PHE A 106 -1.82 -4.94 -1.49
C PHE A 106 -1.91 -4.47 -2.94
N SER A 107 -1.42 -3.26 -3.18
CA SER A 107 -1.06 -2.74 -4.49
C SER A 107 0.45 -2.58 -4.55
N ALA A 108 1.03 -2.76 -5.74
CA ALA A 108 2.45 -2.61 -5.98
C ALA A 108 2.75 -2.09 -7.39
N THR A 109 3.94 -1.55 -7.58
CA THR A 109 4.54 -1.31 -8.89
C THR A 109 5.80 -2.16 -9.00
N PHE A 110 6.06 -2.70 -10.19
CA PHE A 110 7.23 -3.54 -10.45
C PHE A 110 7.78 -3.33 -11.86
N TYR A 111 8.96 -3.87 -12.15
CA TYR A 111 9.53 -3.91 -13.50
C TYR A 111 10.26 -5.21 -13.77
N GLY A 112 10.50 -5.52 -15.04
CA GLY A 112 11.13 -6.77 -15.46
C GLY A 112 10.35 -8.01 -15.05
N THR A 113 11.03 -9.17 -15.06
CA THR A 113 10.47 -10.45 -14.63
C THR A 113 10.94 -10.80 -13.23
N GLN A 114 10.02 -11.18 -12.36
CA GLN A 114 10.29 -11.49 -10.95
C GLN A 114 9.57 -12.78 -10.55
N THR A 115 10.20 -13.55 -9.64
CA THR A 115 9.54 -14.68 -8.98
C THR A 115 9.44 -14.41 -7.49
N ILE A 116 8.21 -14.35 -6.96
CA ILE A 116 7.91 -14.00 -5.58
C ILE A 116 7.05 -15.13 -4.99
N ASN A 117 7.54 -15.81 -3.96
CA ASN A 117 6.80 -16.91 -3.33
C ASN A 117 6.28 -17.97 -4.34
N GLY A 118 7.03 -18.21 -5.43
CA GLY A 118 6.64 -19.14 -6.49
C GLY A 118 5.74 -18.56 -7.59
N PHE A 119 5.25 -17.33 -7.43
CA PHE A 119 4.52 -16.61 -8.49
C PHE A 119 5.49 -15.87 -9.39
N THR A 120 5.44 -16.16 -10.69
CA THR A 120 6.21 -15.41 -11.70
C THR A 120 5.33 -14.32 -12.32
N ILE A 121 5.79 -13.07 -12.24
CA ILE A 121 5.17 -11.91 -12.87
C ILE A 121 6.16 -11.24 -13.80
N SER A 122 5.68 -10.64 -14.89
CA SER A 122 6.52 -9.90 -15.84
C SER A 122 5.85 -8.61 -16.26
N SER A 123 6.63 -7.54 -16.27
CA SER A 123 6.21 -6.25 -16.83
C SER A 123 6.16 -6.35 -18.36
N GLU A 124 5.13 -5.78 -18.98
CA GLU A 124 4.99 -5.62 -20.43
C GLU A 124 5.70 -4.36 -20.95
N GLY A 125 6.09 -3.45 -20.05
CA GLY A 125 6.80 -2.21 -20.34
C GLY A 125 7.90 -1.87 -19.34
N ASP A 126 8.17 -0.57 -19.18
CA ASP A 126 9.15 -0.04 -18.23
C ASP A 126 8.76 -0.37 -16.78
N THR A 127 7.48 -0.20 -16.43
CA THR A 127 6.93 -0.52 -15.11
C THR A 127 5.45 -0.87 -15.22
N ASP A 128 5.00 -1.83 -14.42
CA ASP A 128 3.60 -2.26 -14.38
C ASP A 128 3.04 -2.24 -12.94
N GLY A 129 1.71 -2.24 -12.85
CA GLY A 129 0.96 -2.36 -11.62
C GLY A 129 0.65 -3.81 -11.25
N ALA A 130 0.62 -4.08 -9.95
CA ALA A 130 0.20 -5.36 -9.39
C ALA A 130 -0.77 -5.15 -8.24
N ILE A 131 -1.74 -6.05 -8.12
CA ILE A 131 -2.68 -6.15 -7.02
C ILE A 131 -2.61 -7.58 -6.51
N GLY A 132 -2.67 -7.77 -5.21
CA GLY A 132 -2.56 -9.11 -4.65
C GLY A 132 -3.16 -9.26 -3.27
N LYS A 133 -3.11 -10.50 -2.80
CA LYS A 133 -3.42 -10.89 -1.43
C LYS A 133 -2.26 -11.68 -0.86
N MET A 134 -1.99 -11.47 0.42
CA MET A 134 -1.02 -12.23 1.19
C MET A 134 -1.59 -12.63 2.55
N ASP A 135 -1.00 -13.66 3.15
CA ASP A 135 -1.26 -14.00 4.55
C ASP A 135 -0.66 -12.97 5.51
N MET A 136 -0.96 -13.10 6.81
CA MET A 136 -0.45 -12.19 7.84
C MET A 136 1.07 -12.27 8.08
N ASN A 137 1.76 -13.25 7.48
CA ASN A 137 3.23 -13.36 7.51
C ASN A 137 3.88 -12.76 6.25
N GLY A 138 3.07 -12.18 5.35
CA GLY A 138 3.51 -11.62 4.08
C GLY A 138 3.81 -12.66 3.00
N ASN A 139 3.22 -13.86 3.08
CA ASN A 139 3.29 -14.82 2.00
C ASN A 139 2.16 -14.57 0.99
N ILE A 140 2.56 -14.34 -0.27
CA ILE A 140 1.63 -14.11 -1.37
C ILE A 140 0.71 -15.32 -1.55
N LEU A 141 -0.59 -15.06 -1.66
CA LEU A 141 -1.63 -16.04 -1.95
C LEU A 141 -2.11 -15.94 -3.41
N TRP A 142 -2.14 -14.73 -3.96
CA TRP A 142 -2.36 -14.47 -5.39
C TRP A 142 -1.83 -13.09 -5.79
N ILE A 143 -1.52 -12.92 -7.08
CA ILE A 143 -1.15 -11.65 -7.71
C ILE A 143 -1.85 -11.58 -9.07
N SER A 144 -2.46 -10.43 -9.38
CA SER A 144 -2.89 -10.04 -10.73
C SER A 144 -2.13 -8.78 -11.12
N THR A 145 -1.74 -8.69 -12.40
CA THR A 145 -0.96 -7.58 -12.94
C THR A 145 -1.75 -6.82 -13.99
N PHE A 146 -1.46 -5.53 -14.09
CA PHE A 146 -1.96 -4.68 -15.15
C PHE A 146 -0.90 -3.67 -15.57
N GLY A 147 -0.94 -3.25 -16.82
CA GLY A 147 0.01 -2.31 -17.37
C GLY A 147 0.15 -2.51 -18.87
N GLY A 148 1.15 -1.93 -19.50
CA GLY A 148 1.28 -1.96 -20.95
C GLY A 148 2.71 -1.71 -21.38
N THR A 149 2.89 -1.26 -22.62
CA THR A 149 4.21 -1.14 -23.25
C THR A 149 5.08 0.00 -22.70
N GLU A 150 4.65 0.70 -21.65
CA GLU A 150 5.23 1.96 -21.19
C GLU A 150 5.38 1.97 -19.66
N ARG A 151 5.30 3.15 -19.02
CA ARG A 151 5.34 3.28 -17.56
C ARG A 151 3.94 3.38 -17.00
N ASP A 152 3.57 2.34 -16.27
CA ASP A 152 2.31 2.19 -15.59
C ASP A 152 2.55 2.01 -14.08
N LYS A 153 1.59 2.40 -13.24
CA LYS A 153 1.73 2.31 -11.77
C LYS A 153 0.42 1.95 -11.11
N CYS A 154 0.51 1.26 -9.98
CA CYS A 154 -0.60 1.07 -9.04
C CYS A 154 -0.29 1.83 -7.75
N MET A 155 -1.12 2.79 -7.37
CA MET A 155 -0.86 3.71 -6.26
C MET A 155 -1.83 3.54 -5.10
N GLY A 156 -3.10 3.28 -5.39
CA GLY A 156 -4.15 3.18 -4.38
C GLY A 156 -4.80 1.81 -4.35
N LEU A 157 -5.32 1.48 -3.17
CA LEU A 157 -6.09 0.29 -2.90
C LEU A 157 -7.09 0.60 -1.78
N THR A 158 -8.33 0.15 -1.95
CA THR A 158 -9.34 0.14 -0.89
C THR A 158 -10.23 -1.09 -1.05
N PHE A 159 -10.95 -1.43 0.01
CA PHE A 159 -11.90 -2.54 0.02
C PHE A 159 -13.28 -2.01 0.39
N ASN A 160 -14.29 -2.40 -0.40
CA ASN A 160 -15.67 -2.11 -0.09
C ASN A 160 -16.32 -3.34 0.56
N PRO A 161 -16.59 -3.32 1.88
CA PRO A 161 -17.19 -4.45 2.58
C PRO A 161 -18.64 -4.71 2.17
N ALA A 162 -19.38 -3.70 1.70
CA ALA A 162 -20.77 -3.87 1.27
C ALA A 162 -20.87 -4.67 -0.04
N THR A 163 -19.91 -4.51 -0.95
CA THR A 163 -19.90 -5.19 -2.26
C THR A 163 -18.88 -6.32 -2.34
N LEU A 164 -18.07 -6.53 -1.30
CA LEU A 164 -16.95 -7.47 -1.27
C LEU A 164 -15.95 -7.27 -2.42
N ALA A 165 -15.73 -6.01 -2.83
CA ALA A 165 -14.88 -5.66 -3.95
C ALA A 165 -13.65 -4.88 -3.50
N LEU A 166 -12.51 -5.19 -4.12
CA LEU A 166 -11.29 -4.39 -4.06
C LEU A 166 -11.35 -3.34 -5.17
N TYR A 167 -10.91 -2.13 -4.84
CA TYR A 167 -10.70 -1.08 -5.82
C TYR A 167 -9.25 -0.63 -5.79
N ALA A 168 -8.62 -0.62 -6.95
CA ALA A 168 -7.26 -0.12 -7.10
C ALA A 168 -7.22 1.07 -8.05
N THR A 169 -6.32 2.00 -7.78
CA THR A 169 -6.08 3.16 -8.63
C THR A 169 -4.65 3.22 -9.10
N GLY A 170 -4.47 3.81 -10.27
CA GLY A 170 -3.17 3.92 -10.88
C GLY A 170 -3.20 4.80 -12.11
N CYS A 171 -2.09 4.74 -12.84
CA CYS A 171 -1.93 5.36 -14.13
C CYS A 171 -1.49 4.34 -15.14
N ILE A 172 -1.93 4.56 -16.37
CA ILE A 172 -1.42 3.87 -17.53
C ILE A 172 -0.98 4.84 -18.63
N LYS A 173 -0.10 4.39 -19.52
CA LYS A 173 0.35 5.12 -20.69
C LYS A 173 0.30 4.26 -21.95
N ASN A 174 -0.32 4.78 -23.00
CA ASN A 174 -0.44 4.21 -24.35
C ASN A 174 -1.23 2.90 -24.48
N SER A 175 -1.14 1.98 -23.53
CA SER A 175 -1.83 0.69 -23.58
C SER A 175 -2.19 0.17 -22.19
N LEU A 176 -3.12 -0.79 -22.17
CA LEU A 176 -3.57 -1.50 -20.98
C LEU A 176 -3.73 -2.97 -21.32
N SER A 177 -3.04 -3.81 -20.57
CA SER A 177 -3.20 -5.24 -20.43
C SER A 177 -3.69 -5.50 -19.01
N ILE A 178 -4.76 -6.28 -18.86
CA ILE A 178 -5.23 -6.80 -17.58
C ILE A 178 -5.32 -8.31 -17.75
N ASP A 179 -4.59 -9.08 -16.95
CA ASP A 179 -4.51 -10.53 -17.06
C ASP A 179 -4.27 -11.00 -18.52
N HIS A 180 -3.32 -10.33 -19.20
CA HIS A 180 -2.91 -10.59 -20.59
C HIS A 180 -3.94 -10.24 -21.68
N VAL A 181 -5.04 -9.56 -21.34
CA VAL A 181 -5.99 -9.01 -22.32
C VAL A 181 -5.60 -7.58 -22.67
N PHE A 182 -5.01 -7.41 -23.85
CA PHE A 182 -4.44 -6.13 -24.31
C PHE A 182 -5.45 -5.21 -25.00
N LYS A 183 -5.32 -3.90 -24.75
CA LYS A 183 -6.02 -2.82 -25.43
C LYS A 183 -5.11 -1.59 -25.55
N SER A 184 -4.91 -1.12 -26.78
CA SER A 184 -4.29 0.20 -27.01
C SER A 184 -5.24 1.31 -26.56
N THR A 185 -4.73 2.26 -25.78
CA THR A 185 -5.45 3.47 -25.34
C THR A 185 -5.00 4.70 -26.12
N GLY A 186 -3.77 4.68 -26.65
CA GLY A 186 -3.15 5.80 -27.38
C GLY A 186 -2.97 7.08 -26.54
N LYS A 187 -3.17 6.99 -25.22
CA LYS A 187 -3.23 8.13 -24.30
C LYS A 187 -2.70 7.76 -22.93
N GLN A 188 -2.37 8.78 -22.14
CA GLN A 188 -2.17 8.64 -20.71
C GLN A 188 -3.51 8.72 -19.99
N SER A 189 -3.73 7.83 -19.02
CA SER A 189 -5.03 7.73 -18.35
C SER A 189 -4.84 7.38 -16.88
N ALA A 190 -5.66 7.96 -16.01
CA ALA A 190 -5.87 7.40 -14.68
C ALA A 190 -6.79 6.18 -14.83
N ILE A 191 -6.55 5.15 -14.02
CA ILE A 191 -7.35 3.93 -14.04
C ILE A 191 -7.95 3.67 -12.66
N ILE A 192 -9.21 3.27 -12.66
CA ILE A 192 -9.85 2.60 -11.53
C ILE A 192 -10.10 1.16 -11.95
N LEU A 193 -9.58 0.22 -11.17
CA LEU A 193 -9.81 -1.21 -11.35
C LEU A 193 -10.68 -1.73 -10.21
N GLN A 194 -11.58 -2.65 -10.52
CA GLN A 194 -12.39 -3.36 -9.56
C GLN A 194 -12.09 -4.85 -9.65
N TYR A 195 -11.80 -5.48 -8.51
CA TYR A 195 -11.52 -6.91 -8.37
C TYR A 195 -12.42 -7.53 -7.30
N ASN A 196 -12.67 -8.82 -7.39
CA ASN A 196 -13.19 -9.57 -6.24
C ASN A 196 -12.04 -9.96 -5.27
N LYS A 197 -12.38 -10.47 -4.08
CA LYS A 197 -11.40 -10.91 -3.06
C LYS A 197 -10.46 -12.04 -3.51
N SER A 198 -10.81 -12.75 -4.58
CA SER A 198 -10.03 -13.85 -5.15
C SER A 198 -9.08 -13.39 -6.26
N GLY A 199 -9.02 -12.09 -6.55
CA GLY A 199 -8.12 -11.52 -7.56
C GLY A 199 -8.64 -11.58 -8.98
N ILE A 200 -9.94 -11.85 -9.19
CA ILE A 200 -10.54 -11.82 -10.54
C ILE A 200 -10.95 -10.38 -10.87
N PRO A 201 -10.50 -9.81 -12.01
CA PRO A 201 -10.97 -8.50 -12.47
C PRO A 201 -12.46 -8.52 -12.76
N LEU A 202 -13.18 -7.50 -12.28
CA LEU A 202 -14.60 -7.32 -12.49
C LEU A 202 -14.89 -6.21 -13.50
N GLN A 203 -14.31 -5.03 -13.27
CA GLN A 203 -14.51 -3.84 -14.10
C GLN A 203 -13.28 -2.95 -14.09
N HIS A 204 -13.16 -2.10 -15.09
CA HIS A 204 -12.18 -1.01 -15.08
C HIS A 204 -12.76 0.24 -15.73
N LYS A 205 -12.24 1.41 -15.35
CA LYS A 205 -12.59 2.68 -15.96
C LYS A 205 -11.35 3.53 -16.15
N LEU A 206 -11.21 4.09 -17.35
CA LEU A 206 -10.14 4.99 -17.73
C LEU A 206 -10.62 6.44 -17.74
N TYR A 207 -9.73 7.32 -17.29
CA TYR A 207 -9.89 8.76 -17.32
C TYR A 207 -8.70 9.35 -18.05
N ASP A 208 -8.89 9.59 -19.35
CA ASP A 208 -7.85 10.15 -20.21
C ASP A 208 -7.47 11.56 -19.78
N TYR A 209 -6.17 11.86 -19.78
CA TYR A 209 -5.68 13.21 -19.61
C TYR A 209 -4.46 13.47 -20.48
N VAL A 210 -4.24 14.74 -20.79
CA VAL A 210 -3.04 15.21 -21.50
C VAL A 210 -2.05 15.67 -20.44
N PRO A 211 -0.83 15.10 -20.33
CA PRO A 211 0.12 15.54 -19.33
C PRO A 211 0.50 17.02 -19.56
N THR A 212 0.39 17.84 -18.52
CA THR A 212 0.89 19.21 -18.51
C THR A 212 2.37 19.22 -18.17
N ARG A 213 3.22 19.04 -19.19
CA ARG A 213 4.70 19.17 -19.17
C ARG A 213 5.47 18.12 -18.34
N ASP A 214 6.54 17.62 -18.96
CA ASP A 214 7.55 16.66 -18.47
C ASP A 214 7.01 15.28 -18.00
N SER A 215 7.34 14.27 -18.80
CA SER A 215 6.87 12.88 -18.82
C SER A 215 7.21 12.00 -17.59
N TRP A 216 7.66 12.60 -16.50
CA TRP A 216 8.22 11.88 -15.35
C TRP A 216 7.26 11.85 -14.15
N GLU A 217 6.40 12.87 -14.02
CA GLU A 217 5.40 12.95 -12.95
C GLU A 217 4.09 12.34 -13.41
N ILE A 218 4.05 11.00 -13.44
CA ILE A 218 2.76 10.33 -13.48
C ILE A 218 2.13 10.40 -12.10
N ASN A 219 1.44 11.51 -11.82
CA ASN A 219 0.79 11.80 -10.55
C ASN A 219 -0.73 11.82 -10.74
N CYS A 220 -1.31 10.64 -10.97
CA CYS A 220 -2.76 10.47 -10.84
C CYS A 220 -3.08 10.30 -9.35
N GLY A 221 -3.12 11.41 -8.61
CA GLY A 221 -3.41 11.50 -7.18
C GLY A 221 -4.84 11.07 -6.79
N LEU A 222 -5.30 9.92 -7.26
CA LEU A 222 -6.56 9.30 -6.85
C LEU A 222 -6.31 8.53 -5.55
N GLU A 223 -6.36 9.27 -4.45
CA GLU A 223 -6.49 8.68 -3.12
C GLU A 223 -7.93 8.14 -2.97
N MET A 224 -8.04 6.83 -2.81
CA MET A 224 -9.31 6.19 -2.46
C MET A 224 -9.35 5.99 -0.95
N SER A 225 -10.24 6.72 -0.27
CA SER A 225 -10.71 6.39 1.07
C SER A 225 -12.13 5.81 0.95
N CYS A 226 -12.39 4.77 1.73
CA CYS A 226 -13.74 4.27 1.98
C CYS A 226 -14.33 4.95 3.22
#